data_AF-A0A212LXX5-F1
#
_entry.id   AF-A0A212LXX5-F1
#
_cell.length_a   1.000
_cell.length_b   1.000
_cell.length_c   1.000
_cell.angle_alpha   90.00
_cell.angle_beta   90.00
_cell.angle_gamma   90.00
#
_symmetry.space_group_name_H-M   'P 1'
#
loop_
_entity.id
_entity.type
_entity.pdbx_description
1 polymer ?
#
loop_
_entity_poly.entity_id
_entity_poly.type
_entity_poly.pdbx_seq_one_letter_code
_entity_poly.pdbx_strand_id
1 'polypeptide(L)' 'MTLLTAQEVSEQFFGGKISYWSVLKMAKSGSLPCFKRGNRYLFDLDRLTEWKTELNARPYWQQVI' A
#
# COMPACT_ATOMS: atom_id res chain seq x y z
N MET A 1 2.98 5.30 -14.38
CA MET A 1 3.45 4.00 -13.84
C MET A 1 4.86 4.12 -13.28
N THR A 2 4.93 4.64 -12.06
CA THR A 2 6.15 4.66 -11.24
C THR A 2 6.10 3.46 -10.31
N LEU A 3 7.08 2.56 -10.40
CA LEU A 3 7.16 1.39 -9.56
C LEU A 3 8.03 1.66 -8.34
N LEU A 4 7.48 1.37 -7.16
CA LEU A 4 8.13 1.55 -5.88
C LEU A 4 8.42 0.21 -5.21
N THR A 5 9.51 0.17 -4.47
CA THR A 5 9.85 -0.88 -3.51
C THR A 5 9.10 -0.68 -2.20
N ALA A 6 9.05 -1.71 -1.35
CA ALA A 6 8.44 -1.58 -0.02
C ALA A 6 9.11 -0.48 0.84
N GLN A 7 10.40 -0.20 0.61
CA GLN A 7 11.11 0.88 1.32
C GLN A 7 10.65 2.25 0.82
N GLU A 8 10.59 2.45 -0.50
CA GLU A 8 10.09 3.71 -1.06
C GLU A 8 8.61 3.94 -0.72
N VAL A 9 7.79 2.90 -0.64
CA VAL A 9 6.41 3.03 -0.16
C VAL A 9 6.37 3.47 1.31
N SER A 10 7.26 2.94 2.16
CA SER A 10 7.38 3.36 3.55
C SER A 10 7.77 4.84 3.67
N GLU A 11 8.80 5.25 2.94
CA GLU A 11 9.38 6.60 3.05
C GLU A 11 8.59 7.65 2.26
N GLN A 12 8.26 7.38 1.00
CA GLN A 12 7.64 8.35 0.08
C GLN A 12 6.11 8.34 0.16
N PHE A 13 5.47 7.16 0.13
CA PHE A 13 4.01 7.09 0.10
C PHE A 13 3.38 7.26 1.49
N PHE A 14 3.97 6.61 2.50
CA PHE A 14 3.53 6.73 3.89
C PHE A 14 4.27 7.80 4.69
N GLY A 15 5.26 8.49 4.11
CA GLY A 15 5.99 9.56 4.79
C GLY A 15 6.73 9.09 6.05
N GLY A 16 7.20 7.84 6.07
CA GLY A 16 7.85 7.23 7.23
C GLY A 16 6.89 6.82 8.38
N LYS A 17 5.58 7.04 8.24
CA LYS A 17 4.59 6.69 9.30
C LYS A 17 4.37 5.18 9.44
N ILE A 18 4.61 4.44 8.36
CA ILE A 18 4.51 2.98 8.34
C ILE A 18 5.88 2.43 8.00
N SER A 19 6.43 1.56 8.85
CA SER A 19 7.73 0.95 8.64
C SER A 19 7.73 -0.02 7.45
N TYR A 20 8.92 -0.23 6.85
CA TYR A 20 9.15 -1.23 5.82
C TYR A 20 8.54 -2.61 6.14
N TRP A 21 8.73 -3.08 7.38
CA TRP A 21 8.20 -4.37 7.84
C TRP A 21 6.67 -4.40 7.85
N SER A 22 6.04 -3.32 8.26
CA SER A 22 4.58 -3.17 8.21
C SER A 22 4.08 -3.14 6.76
N VAL A 23 4.77 -2.45 5.85
CA VAL A 23 4.45 -2.46 4.41
C VAL A 23 4.51 -3.89 3.84
N LEU A 24 5.57 -4.64 4.14
CA LEU A 24 5.67 -6.05 3.73
C LEU A 24 4.57 -6.93 4.32
N LYS A 25 4.20 -6.70 5.59
CA LYS A 25 3.11 -7.44 6.23
C LYS A 25 1.78 -7.16 5.54
N MET A 26 1.49 -5.91 5.21
CA MET A 26 0.28 -5.51 4.48
C MET A 26 0.24 -6.06 3.05
N ALA A 27 1.39 -6.10 2.38
CA ALA A 27 1.51 -6.71 1.06
C ALA A 27 1.24 -8.23 1.13
N LYS A 28 1.79 -8.92 2.13
CA LYS A 28 1.54 -10.34 2.37
C LYS A 28 0.09 -10.65 2.75
N SER A 29 -0.57 -9.77 3.51
CA SER A 29 -1.97 -9.94 3.89
C SER A 29 -2.96 -9.57 2.78
N GLY A 30 -2.49 -8.99 1.67
CA GLY A 30 -3.34 -8.49 0.59
C GLY A 30 -4.06 -7.18 0.92
N SER A 31 -3.69 -6.52 2.02
CA SER A 31 -4.29 -5.25 2.45
C SER A 31 -3.79 -4.05 1.63
N LEU A 32 -2.64 -4.19 0.96
CA LEU A 32 -2.05 -3.17 0.10
C LEU A 32 -1.94 -3.68 -1.34
N PRO A 33 -2.38 -2.93 -2.36
CA PRO A 33 -2.22 -3.35 -3.75
C PRO A 33 -0.73 -3.45 -4.09
N CYS A 34 -0.29 -4.65 -4.44
CA CYS A 34 1.08 -4.93 -4.81
C CYS A 34 1.12 -6.01 -5.89
N PHE A 35 2.26 -6.11 -6.57
CA PHE A 35 2.53 -7.20 -7.49
C PHE A 35 3.84 -7.86 -7.08
N LYS A 36 3.79 -9.19 -7.01
CA LYS A 36 4.94 -10.01 -6.67
C LYS A 36 5.73 -10.31 -7.94
N ARG A 37 6.99 -9.92 -7.97
CA ARG A 37 7.92 -10.24 -9.06
C ARG A 37 9.10 -11.03 -8.50
N GLY A 38 9.08 -12.34 -8.71
CA GLY A 38 10.03 -13.26 -8.07
C GLY A 38 9.89 -13.22 -6.55
N ASN A 39 10.97 -12.89 -5.84
CA ASN A 39 11.00 -12.79 -4.38
C ASN A 39 10.74 -11.36 -3.84
N ARG A 40 10.42 -10.40 -4.70
CA ARG A 40 10.22 -9.00 -4.30
C ARG A 40 8.76 -8.58 -4.46
N TYR A 41 8.30 -7.75 -3.52
CA TYR A 41 7.05 -7.01 -3.64
C TYR A 41 7.35 -5.66 -4.26
N LEU A 42 6.60 -5.33 -5.31
CA LEU A 42 6.66 -4.06 -5.99
C LEU A 42 5.26 -3.44 -5.97
N PHE A 43 5.23 -2.13 -6.00
CA PHE A 43 4.03 -1.34 -5.80
C PHE A 43 3.92 -0.32 -6.90
N ASP A 44 2.73 -0.19 -7.47
CA ASP A 44 2.47 0.84 -8.48
C ASP A 44 1.92 2.07 -7.74
N LEU A 45 2.59 3.20 -7.88
CA LEU A 45 2.19 4.44 -7.24
C LEU A 45 0.76 4.86 -7.63
N ASP A 46 0.39 4.65 -8.90
CA ASP A 46 -0.92 5.04 -9.41
C ASP A 46 -2.01 4.22 -8.70
N ARG A 47 -1.84 2.89 -8.62
CA ARG A 47 -2.74 1.98 -7.88
C ARG A 47 -2.78 2.24 -6.38
N LEU A 48 -1.64 2.58 -5.77
CA LEU A 48 -1.61 2.93 -4.35
C LEU A 48 -2.44 4.19 -4.06
N THR A 49 -2.38 5.16 -4.97
CA THR A 49 -3.13 6.41 -4.86
C THR A 49 -4.62 6.18 -5.06
N GLU A 50 -5.00 5.36 -6.05
CA GLU A 50 -6.38 4.90 -6.26
C GLU A 50 -6.92 4.20 -5.00
N TRP A 51 -6.20 3.21 -4.48
CA TRP A 51 -6.57 2.49 -3.27
C TRP A 51 -6.77 3.40 -2.06
N LYS A 52 -5.88 4.39 -1.87
CA LYS A 52 -6.02 5.38 -0.79
C LYS A 52 -7.25 6.24 -0.97
N THR A 53 -7.57 6.60 -2.21
CA THR A 53 -8.75 7.39 -2.54
C THR A 53 -10.02 6.59 -2.30
N GLU A 54 -10.05 5.32 -2.71
CA GLU A 54 -11.17 4.40 -2.44
C GLU A 54 -11.39 4.19 -0.93
N LEU A 55 -10.32 4.03 -0.15
CA LEU A 55 -10.43 3.92 1.31
C LEU A 55 -11.02 5.17 1.95
N ASN A 56 -10.62 6.36 1.50
CA ASN A 56 -11.16 7.62 1.99
C ASN A 56 -12.60 7.87 1.50
N ALA A 57 -12.96 7.34 0.33
CA ALA A 57 -14.30 7.45 -0.24
C ALA A 57 -15.30 6.51 0.44
N ARG A 58 -14.84 5.48 1.18
CA ARG A 58 -15.73 4.62 1.97
C ARG A 58 -16.38 5.44 3.09
N PRO A 59 -17.72 5.60 3.09
CA PRO A 59 -18.39 6.32 4.17
C PRO A 59 -18.19 5.57 5.49
N TYR A 60 -17.94 6.34 6.55
CA TYR A 60 -17.63 5.92 7.92
C TYR A 60 -18.49 4.75 8.46
N TRP A 61 -19.75 4.64 8.03
CA TRP A 61 -20.71 3.62 8.45
C TRP A 61 -20.41 2.19 7.96
N GLN A 62 -19.47 1.98 7.03
CA GLN A 62 -19.05 0.65 6.57
C GLN A 62 -17.85 0.08 7.34
N GLN A 63 -17.28 0.82 8.30
CA GLN A 63 -16.10 0.38 9.06
C GLN A 63 -16.44 -0.27 10.42
N VAL A 64 -17.72 -0.36 10.78
CA VAL A 64 -18.19 -0.98 12.03
C VAL A 64 -19.07 -2.19 11.71
N ILE A 65 -18.48 -3.38 11.78
CA ILE A 65 -19.19 -4.66 12.02
C ILE A 65 -18.43 -5.38 13.12
#